data_AF-A0A5C7F4Y7-F1
#
_entry.id   AF-A0A5C7F4Y7-F1
#
_cell.length_a   1.000
_cell.length_b   1.000
_cell.length_c   1.000
_cell.angle_alpha   90.00
_cell.angle_beta   90.00
_cell.angle_gamma   90.00
#
_symmetry.space_group_name_H-M   'P 1'
#
loop_
_entity.id
_entity.type
_entity.pdbx_description
1 polymer ?
#
loop_
_entity_poly.entity_id
_entity_poly.type
_entity_poly.pdbx_seq_one_letter_code
_entity_poly.pdbx_strand_id
1 'polypeptide(L)'
;MAFTDTLLRLQRLAHLIQRKSTGTPQELADKLGVSVRSVDNLLNTLRNFTEVEIEYCRERCSYCFAKPVKVSFDFIIPLDSGGDVRGGRKFISNFFVDAEFLRWEGAYL
;
A
#
# COMPACT_ATOMS: atom_id res chain seq x y z
N MET A 1 -14.60 4.50 -13.61
CA MET A 1 -13.44 3.80 -13.03
C MET A 1 -13.97 2.62 -12.23
N ALA A 2 -13.40 1.43 -12.40
CA ALA A 2 -13.78 0.28 -11.58
C ALA A 2 -13.18 0.44 -10.18
N PHE A 3 -13.94 0.09 -9.14
CA PHE A 3 -13.52 0.17 -7.74
C PHE A 3 -12.25 -0.66 -7.45
N THR A 4 -12.06 -1.75 -8.19
CA THR A 4 -10.88 -2.62 -8.13
C THR A 4 -9.59 -1.87 -8.48
N ASP A 5 -9.61 -1.02 -9.51
CA ASP A 5 -8.42 -0.25 -9.93
C ASP A 5 -8.00 0.75 -8.85
N THR A 6 -8.97 1.36 -8.17
CA THR A 6 -8.69 2.32 -7.09
C THR A 6 -8.06 1.62 -5.89
N LEU A 7 -8.52 0.41 -5.54
CA LEU A 7 -7.92 -0.39 -4.47
C LEU A 7 -6.48 -0.78 -4.79
N LEU A 8 -6.21 -1.28 -6.00
CA LEU A 8 -4.87 -1.66 -6.43
C LEU A 8 -3.89 -0.47 -6.39
N ARG A 9 -4.35 0.72 -6.80
CA ARG A 9 -3.53 1.94 -6.73
C ARG A 9 -3.27 2.36 -5.29
N LEU A 10 -4.26 2.23 -4.41
CA LEU A 10 -4.10 2.58 -2.99
C LEU A 10 -3.11 1.63 -2.29
N GLN A 11 -3.18 0.34 -2.62
CA GLN A 11 -2.19 -0.64 -2.17
C GLN A 11 -0.78 -0.29 -2.65
N ARG A 12 -0.64 0.03 -3.94
CA ARG A 12 0.65 0.42 -4.50
C ARG A 12 1.19 1.70 -3.88
N LEU A 13 0.34 2.71 -3.66
CA LEU A 13 0.69 3.95 -2.98
C LEU A 13 1.26 3.67 -1.58
N ALA A 14 0.56 2.89 -0.77
CA ALA A 14 0.96 2.57 0.59
C ALA A 14 2.34 1.89 0.63
N HIS A 15 2.59 0.97 -0.30
CA HIS A 15 3.88 0.27 -0.43
C HIS A 15 5.02 1.22 -0.83
N LEU A 16 4.74 2.15 -1.74
CA LEU A 16 5.73 3.16 -2.15
C LEU A 16 6.10 4.09 -0.98
N ILE A 17 5.11 4.49 -0.17
CA ILE A 17 5.31 5.31 1.04
C ILE A 17 6.14 4.54 2.07
N GLN A 18 5.80 3.26 2.31
CA GLN A 18 6.53 2.40 3.25
C GLN A 18 8.01 2.26 2.86
N ARG A 19 8.29 2.11 1.56
CA ARG A 19 9.65 2.05 1.01
C ARG A 19 10.32 3.42 0.84
N LYS A 20 9.62 4.52 1.14
CA LYS A 20 10.10 5.90 0.93
C LYS A 20 10.57 6.15 -0.51
N SER A 21 9.85 5.57 -1.47
CA SER A 21 10.19 5.54 -2.89
C SER A 21 9.17 6.27 -3.77
N THR A 22 8.37 7.14 -3.15
CA THR A 22 7.31 7.86 -3.86
C THR A 22 7.85 8.87 -4.86
N GLY A 23 8.94 9.58 -4.52
CA GLY A 23 9.45 10.66 -5.36
C GLY A 23 8.67 11.96 -5.13
N THR A 24 8.82 12.89 -6.06
CA THR A 24 8.00 14.11 -6.09
C THR A 24 6.52 13.78 -6.35
N PRO A 25 5.57 14.68 -6.06
CA PRO A 25 4.15 14.45 -6.37
C PRO A 25 3.89 14.14 -7.85
N GLN A 26 4.67 14.72 -8.76
CA GLN A 26 4.61 14.42 -10.19
C GLN A 26 5.13 13.02 -10.50
N GLU A 27 6.30 12.65 -9.97
CA GLU A 27 6.84 11.30 -10.15
C GLU A 27 5.94 10.21 -9.56
N LEU A 28 5.29 10.50 -8.43
CA LEU A 28 4.32 9.60 -7.81
C LEU A 28 3.08 9.41 -8.71
N ALA A 29 2.62 10.50 -9.33
CA ALA A 29 1.52 10.46 -10.29
C ALA A 29 1.86 9.59 -11.50
N ASP A 30 3.06 9.76 -12.07
CA ASP A 30 3.55 8.97 -13.18
C ASP A 30 3.70 7.47 -12.81
N LYS A 31 4.25 7.17 -11.63
CA LYS A 31 4.38 5.78 -11.13
C LYS A 31 3.03 5.08 -10.96
N LEU A 32 2.00 5.83 -10.59
CA LEU A 32 0.64 5.33 -10.39
C LEU A 32 -0.22 5.40 -11.67
N GLY A 33 0.26 6.06 -12.72
CA GLY A 33 -0.46 6.28 -13.98
C GLY A 33 -1.72 7.13 -13.79
N VAL A 34 -1.66 8.13 -12.91
CA VAL A 34 -2.78 9.03 -12.59
C VAL A 34 -2.34 10.49 -12.60
N SER A 35 -3.30 11.42 -12.52
CA SER A 35 -2.98 12.84 -12.36
C SER A 35 -2.49 13.15 -10.94
N VAL A 36 -1.73 14.24 -10.77
CA VAL A 36 -1.29 14.73 -9.45
C VAL A 36 -2.48 14.95 -8.51
N ARG A 37 -3.58 15.53 -9.01
CA ARG A 37 -4.81 15.70 -8.22
C ARG A 37 -5.40 14.38 -7.74
N SER A 38 -5.30 13.32 -8.54
CA SER A 38 -5.72 11.97 -8.13
C SER A 38 -4.80 11.38 -7.06
N VAL A 39 -3.51 11.72 -7.07
CA VAL A 39 -2.58 11.33 -5.99
C VAL A 39 -3.00 11.96 -4.67
N ASP A 40 -3.31 13.25 -4.65
CA ASP A 40 -3.82 13.93 -3.44
C ASP A 40 -5.10 13.26 -2.92
N ASN A 41 -6.02 12.91 -3.82
CA ASN A 41 -7.22 12.16 -3.44
C ASN A 41 -6.87 10.81 -2.83
N LEU A 42 -5.98 10.03 -3.45
CA LEU A 42 -5.54 8.73 -2.91
C LEU A 42 -4.85 8.85 -1.56
N LEU A 43 -4.01 9.88 -1.35
CA LEU A 43 -3.38 10.17 -0.07
C LEU A 43 -4.42 10.51 1.00
N ASN A 44 -5.40 11.36 0.68
CA ASN A 44 -6.51 11.68 1.58
C ASN A 44 -7.34 10.43 1.91
N THR A 45 -7.63 9.61 0.92
CA THR A 45 -8.33 8.34 1.12
C THR A 45 -7.55 7.43 2.07
N LEU A 46 -6.22 7.30 1.90
CA LEU A 46 -5.39 6.48 2.78
C LEU A 46 -5.33 7.02 4.22
N ARG A 47 -5.23 8.35 4.38
CA ARG A 47 -5.32 9.03 5.68
C ARG A 47 -6.65 8.74 6.38
N ASN A 48 -7.76 8.84 5.66
CA ASN A 48 -9.10 8.63 6.20
C ASN A 48 -9.37 7.18 6.61
N PHE A 49 -8.85 6.20 5.87
CA PHE A 49 -9.08 4.78 6.18
C PHE A 49 -8.21 4.24 7.31
N THR A 50 -7.00 4.77 7.47
CA THR A 50 -5.99 4.17 8.37
C THR A 50 -5.75 5.02 9.61
N GLU A 51 -6.29 6.24 9.68
CA GLU A 51 -5.96 7.26 10.70
C GLU A 51 -4.44 7.53 10.82
N VAL A 52 -3.72 7.36 9.71
CA VAL A 52 -2.27 7.51 9.65
C VAL A 52 -1.91 8.90 9.13
N GLU A 53 -0.95 9.51 9.80
CA GLU A 53 -0.34 10.77 9.36
C GLU A 53 0.75 10.52 8.32
N ILE A 54 0.58 11.16 7.16
CA ILE A 54 1.49 11.07 6.00
C ILE A 54 2.02 12.45 5.71
N GLU A 55 3.34 12.60 5.77
CA GLU A 55 4.03 13.86 5.53
C GLU A 55 4.98 13.74 4.35
N TYR A 56 5.18 14.84 3.63
CA TYR A 56 6.17 14.90 2.56
C TYR A 56 7.53 15.33 3.10
N CYS A 57 8.49 14.40 3.07
CA CYS A 57 9.87 14.68 3.44
C CYS A 57 10.63 15.29 2.26
N ARG A 58 10.97 16.58 2.36
CA ARG A 58 11.69 17.31 1.30
C ARG A 58 13.11 16.81 1.08
N GLU A 59 13.81 16.40 2.14
CA GLU A 59 15.19 15.89 2.04
C GLU A 59 15.27 14.59 1.24
N ARG A 60 14.26 13.73 1.37
CA ARG A 60 14.19 12.43 0.70
C ARG A 60 13.39 12.47 -0.60
N CYS A 61 12.75 13.60 -0.90
CA CYS A 61 11.74 13.72 -1.95
C CYS A 61 10.76 12.54 -1.92
N SER A 62 10.15 12.28 -0.76
CA SER A 62 9.18 11.19 -0.63
C SER A 62 8.18 11.47 0.49
N TYR A 63 6.94 11.04 0.26
CA TYR A 63 5.98 10.83 1.32
C TYR A 63 6.44 9.72 2.27
N CYS A 64 6.26 9.96 3.57
CA CYS A 64 6.64 9.10 4.67
C CYS A 64 5.50 9.04 5.69
N PHE A 65 5.36 7.90 6.37
CA PHE A 65 4.52 7.81 7.55
C PHE A 65 5.21 8.48 8.74
N ALA A 66 4.47 9.29 9.50
CA ALA A 66 5.00 9.94 10.71
C ALA A 66 5.25 8.92 11.83
N LYS A 67 4.44 7.85 11.87
CA LYS A 67 4.55 6.74 12.82
C LYS A 67 4.94 5.45 12.10
N PRO A 68 5.56 4.46 12.79
CA PRO A 68 5.77 3.15 12.21
C PRO A 68 4.42 2.48 11.94
N VAL A 69 4.11 2.25 10.68
CA VAL A 69 2.84 1.65 10.23
C VAL A 69 3.14 0.37 9.47
N LYS A 70 2.37 -0.68 9.77
CA LYS A 70 2.34 -1.91 9.01
C LYS A 70 1.15 -1.88 8.07
N VAL A 71 1.41 -2.00 6.78
CA VAL A 71 0.37 -2.03 5.76
C VAL A 71 0.27 -3.46 5.23
N SER A 72 -0.88 -4.11 5.40
CA SER A 72 -1.21 -5.42 4.84
C SER A 72 -2.47 -5.34 4.00
N PHE A 73 -2.46 -6.00 2.84
CA PHE A 73 -3.62 -6.14 1.97
C PHE A 73 -3.81 -7.62 1.67
N ASP A 74 -4.88 -8.19 2.18
CA ASP A 74 -5.19 -9.60 2.02
C ASP A 74 -6.26 -9.78 0.94
N PHE A 75 -5.99 -10.64 -0.04
CA PHE A 75 -6.96 -11.06 -1.04
C PHE A 75 -7.51 -12.43 -0.65
N ILE A 76 -8.84 -12.58 -0.66
CA ILE A 76 -9.49 -13.88 -0.51
C ILE A 76 -9.44 -14.57 -1.88
N ILE A 77 -8.62 -15.61 -2.00
CA ILE A 77 -8.50 -16.42 -3.20
C ILE A 77 -9.16 -17.78 -2.93
N PRO A 78 -10.07 -18.27 -3.79
CA PRO A 78 -10.59 -19.63 -3.66
C PRO A 78 -9.45 -20.64 -3.82
N LEU A 79 -9.37 -21.61 -2.91
CA LEU A 79 -8.40 -22.70 -2.97
C LEU A 79 -8.81 -23.69 -4.07
N ASP A 80 -8.36 -23.46 -5.30
CA ASP A 80 -8.49 -24.48 -6.35
C ASP A 80 -7.50 -25.62 -6.06
N SER A 81 -8.05 -26.78 -5.78
CA SER A 81 -7.31 -28.01 -5.55
C SER A 81 -6.74 -28.53 -6.87
N GLY A 82 -5.49 -28.19 -7.16
CA GLY A 82 -4.64 -28.89 -8.14
C GLY A 82 -4.73 -28.37 -9.58
N GLY A 83 -3.67 -27.70 -10.02
CA GLY A 83 -3.45 -27.37 -11.44
C GLY A 83 -2.03 -26.87 -11.68
N ASP A 84 -1.23 -27.71 -12.37
CA ASP A 84 0.07 -27.47 -13.02
C ASP A 84 0.71 -26.08 -12.80
N VAL A 85 1.71 -26.02 -11.91
CA VAL A 85 2.53 -24.81 -11.68
C VAL A 85 3.43 -24.59 -12.89
N ARG A 86 2.92 -23.90 -13.91
CA ARG A 86 3.75 -23.37 -15.00
C ARG A 86 4.44 -22.10 -14.53
N GLY A 87 5.77 -22.17 -14.44
CA GLY A 87 6.66 -21.09 -14.06
C GLY A 87 6.44 -19.82 -14.88
N GLY A 88 6.31 -18.70 -14.17
CA GLY A 88 6.10 -17.37 -14.74
C GLY A 88 5.02 -16.59 -13.99
N ARG A 89 5.27 -16.22 -12.72
CA ARG A 89 4.30 -15.44 -11.95
C ARG A 89 4.28 -13.98 -12.39
N LYS A 90 3.46 -13.67 -13.39
CA LYS A 90 2.74 -12.39 -13.37
C LYS A 90 1.65 -12.54 -12.32
N PHE A 91 1.91 -12.25 -11.05
CA PHE A 91 0.91 -11.94 -10.01
C PHE A 91 1.64 -11.94 -8.65
N ILE A 92 1.89 -10.74 -8.08
CA ILE A 92 1.73 -10.37 -6.66
C ILE A 92 2.18 -11.41 -5.60
N SER A 93 3.18 -12.25 -5.86
CA SER A 93 3.50 -13.42 -5.01
C SER A 93 4.69 -13.21 -4.06
N ASN A 94 4.87 -12.00 -3.55
CA ASN A 94 5.84 -11.69 -2.49
C ASN A 94 5.19 -10.86 -1.35
N PHE A 95 3.86 -10.95 -1.21
CA PHE A 95 3.06 -10.12 -0.30
C PHE A 95 2.82 -10.74 1.10
N PHE A 96 3.22 -11.99 1.29
CA PHE A 96 3.23 -12.70 2.57
C PHE A 96 4.70 -13.03 2.83
N VAL A 97 5.35 -12.66 3.94
CA VAL A 97 5.21 -13.11 5.33
C VAL A 97 5.94 -12.01 6.14
N ASP A 98 5.35 -11.31 7.11
CA ASP A 98 5.20 -11.76 8.49
C ASP A 98 3.92 -11.19 9.10
N ALA A 99 2.87 -12.02 9.16
CA ALA A 99 1.82 -11.86 10.14
C ALA A 99 2.27 -12.45 11.48
N GLU A 100 3.42 -12.01 12.00
CA GLU A 100 3.62 -12.04 13.44
C GLU A 100 2.74 -10.96 14.06
N PHE A 101 1.61 -11.47 14.52
CA PHE A 101 1.08 -11.22 15.83
C PHE A 101 0.58 -9.80 16.12
N LEU A 102 -0.75 -9.69 16.02
CA LEU A 102 -1.59 -9.12 17.06
C LEU A 102 -1.11 -9.57 18.46
N ARG A 103 -0.02 -8.98 18.97
CA ARG A 103 0.27 -8.89 20.39
C ARG A 103 -0.05 -7.48 20.85
N TRP A 104 -1.26 -7.03 20.52
CA TRP A 104 -1.91 -5.99 21.29
C TRP A 104 -2.68 -6.70 22.39
N GLU A 105 -1.96 -7.08 23.44
CA GLU A 105 -2.62 -7.27 24.73
C GLU A 105 -3.04 -5.87 25.17
N GLY A 106 -4.35 -5.64 25.15
CA GLY A 106 -4.91 -4.56 25.94
C GLY A 106 -4.53 -4.78 27.40
N ALA A 107 -3.77 -3.85 27.96
CA ALA A 107 -3.65 -3.66 29.39
C ALA A 107 -3.34 -2.20 29.65
N TYR A 108 -4.39 -1.38 29.61
CA TYR A 108 -4.45 -0.16 30.42
C TYR A 108 -5.02 -0.60 31.77
N LEU A 109 -4.17 -0.68 32.79
CA LEU A 109 -4.45 -0.42 34.20
C LEU A 109 -3.12 -0.11 34.89
#